data_AF-A0A3A5SC51-F1
#
_entry.id   AF-A0A3A5SC51-F1
#
_cell.length_a   1.000
_cell.length_b   1.000
_cell.length_c   1.000
_cell.angle_alpha   90.00
_cell.angle_beta   90.00
_cell.angle_gamma   90.00
#
_symmetry.space_group_name_H-M   'P 1'
#
loop_
_entity.id
_entity.type
_entity.pdbx_description
1 polymer ?
#
loop_
_entity_poly.entity_id
_entity_poly.type
_entity_poly.pdbx_seq_one_letter_code
_entity_poly.pdbx_strand_id
1 'polypeptide(L)'
;MEKIQVIQPTKLLAPYIKQYWFLRIDDVKQGFQRSIPAGCVALVFHKGNKIISSFHKGTQPQSYISGQISTYSDIEFSFLDIGKSSVSCPLKPSDSA
;
A
#
# COMPACT_ATOMS: atom_id res chain seq x y z
N MET A 1 -14.20 10.45 -9.49
CA MET A 1 -13.00 11.10 -8.93
C MET A 1 -12.61 10.30 -7.70
N GLU A 2 -11.44 9.68 -7.71
CA GLU A 2 -10.96 8.88 -6.56
C GLU A 2 -10.65 9.82 -5.39
N LYS A 3 -11.22 9.55 -4.21
CA LYS A 3 -10.92 10.32 -2.99
C LYS A 3 -9.62 9.81 -2.40
N ILE A 4 -8.52 10.52 -2.65
CA ILE A 4 -7.24 10.25 -2.00
C ILE A 4 -7.27 10.90 -0.61
N GLN A 5 -7.31 10.09 0.45
CA GLN A 5 -7.16 10.56 1.82
C GLN A 5 -5.71 10.36 2.27
N VAL A 6 -4.98 11.46 2.46
CA VAL A 6 -3.64 11.40 3.05
C VAL A 6 -3.77 11.38 4.57
N ILE A 7 -3.27 10.32 5.20
CA ILE A 7 -3.24 10.18 6.66
C ILE A 7 -1.81 10.41 7.14
N GLN A 8 -1.66 11.40 8.03
CA GLN A 8 -0.37 11.75 8.61
C GLN A 8 -0.01 10.82 9.78
N PRO A 9 1.27 10.48 9.98
CA PRO A 9 1.72 9.80 11.18
C PRO A 9 1.40 10.59 12.44
N THR A 10 1.10 9.86 13.52
CA THR A 10 1.03 10.46 14.86
C THR A 10 2.42 10.95 15.29
N LYS A 11 2.50 11.86 16.27
CA LYS A 11 3.78 12.40 16.75
C LYS A 11 4.81 11.32 17.11
N LEU A 12 4.36 10.19 17.66
CA LEU A 12 5.22 9.05 18.01
C LEU A 12 5.81 8.34 16.78
N LEU A 13 5.07 8.27 15.68
CA LEU A 13 5.45 7.55 14.46
C LEU A 13 6.03 8.45 13.37
N ALA A 14 5.86 9.76 13.50
CA ALA A 14 6.39 10.76 12.57
C ALA A 14 7.91 10.69 12.32
N PRO A 15 8.77 10.29 13.28
CA PRO A 15 10.19 10.09 13.01
C PRO A 15 10.50 8.90 12.09
N TYR A 16 9.61 7.90 12.04
CA TYR A 16 9.88 6.62 11.38
C TYR A 16 9.11 6.43 10.07
N ILE A 17 7.92 7.01 9.96
CA ILE A 17 7.02 6.81 8.82
C ILE A 17 6.93 8.11 8.02
N LYS A 18 7.11 8.02 6.70
CA LYS A 18 7.03 9.19 5.80
C LYS A 18 5.58 9.65 5.64
N GLN A 19 4.68 8.71 5.36
CA GLN A 19 3.25 8.91 5.19
C GLN A 19 2.55 7.54 5.20
N TYR A 20 1.23 7.50 5.39
CA TYR A 20 0.47 6.28 5.14
C TYR A 20 -0.23 6.29 3.80
N TRP A 21 -0.19 5.16 3.12
CA TRP A 21 -1.01 4.90 1.94
C TRP A 21 -2.09 3.89 2.27
N PHE A 22 -3.35 4.27 2.10
CA PHE A 22 -4.48 3.40 2.31
C PHE A 22 -5.16 3.08 0.98
N LEU A 23 -5.34 1.79 0.71
CA LEU A 23 -6.18 1.30 -0.38
C LEU A 23 -7.40 0.63 0.25
N ARG A 24 -8.60 1.04 -0.15
CA ARG A 24 -9.85 0.41 0.26
C ARG A 24 -10.68 0.17 -1.00
N ILE A 25 -11.18 -1.06 -1.15
CA ILE A 25 -11.96 -1.47 -2.31
C ILE A 25 -13.43 -1.48 -1.88
N ASP A 26 -14.13 -0.41 -2.22
CA ASP A 26 -15.51 -0.15 -1.78
C ASP A 26 -16.57 -0.31 -2.87
N ASP A 27 -16.16 -0.49 -4.13
CA ASP A 27 -17.09 -0.54 -5.28
C ASP A 27 -16.76 -1.72 -6.22
N VAL A 28 -17.76 -2.11 -7.01
CA VAL A 28 -17.93 -3.41 -7.71
C VAL A 28 -17.17 -3.49 -9.05
N LYS A 29 -16.44 -2.45 -9.45
CA LYS A 29 -15.81 -2.42 -10.77
C LYS A 29 -14.50 -3.22 -10.76
N GLN A 30 -14.44 -4.26 -11.59
CA GLN A 30 -13.16 -4.90 -11.92
C GLN A 30 -12.21 -3.87 -12.53
N GLY A 31 -10.96 -3.87 -12.09
CA GLY A 31 -9.97 -2.93 -12.56
C GLY A 31 -8.63 -3.12 -11.88
N PHE A 32 -7.79 -2.09 -12.00
CA PHE A 32 -6.53 -2.03 -11.30
C PHE A 32 -6.28 -0.63 -10.77
N GLN A 33 -5.47 -0.54 -9.72
CA GLN A 33 -4.98 0.72 -9.17
C GLN A 33 -3.46 0.70 -9.25
N ARG A 34 -2.88 1.76 -9.81
CA ARG A 34 -1.43 1.88 -9.92
C ARG A 34 -0.83 2.41 -8.62
N SER A 35 -0.02 1.59 -7.97
CA SER A 35 0.84 2.00 -6.87
C SER A 35 2.13 2.60 -7.41
N ILE A 36 2.41 3.85 -7.03
CA ILE A 36 3.66 4.55 -7.35
C ILE A 36 4.61 4.40 -6.16
N PRO A 37 5.87 3.96 -6.38
CA PRO A 37 6.80 3.73 -5.28
C PRO A 37 7.19 5.04 -4.60
N ALA A 38 7.28 5.00 -3.27
CA ALA A 38 7.74 6.14 -2.48
C ALA A 38 9.28 6.29 -2.45
N GLY A 39 10.01 5.34 -3.04
CA GLY A 39 11.47 5.28 -3.01
C GLY A 39 12.04 4.89 -1.63
N CYS A 40 11.24 4.27 -0.77
CA CYS A 40 11.64 3.87 0.58
C CYS A 40 11.35 2.39 0.83
N VAL A 41 11.97 1.82 1.87
CA VAL A 41 11.50 0.57 2.48
C VAL A 41 10.06 0.78 2.95
N ALA A 42 9.18 -0.21 2.79
CA ALA A 42 7.78 -0.10 3.19
C ALA A 42 7.31 -1.31 3.98
N LEU A 43 6.59 -1.06 5.07
CA LEU A 43 5.79 -2.09 5.74
C LEU A 43 4.41 -2.12 5.11
N VAL A 44 3.93 -3.30 4.71
CA VAL A 44 2.63 -3.46 4.07
C VAL A 44 1.78 -4.44 4.86
N PHE A 45 0.53 -4.07 5.10
CA PHE A 45 -0.45 -4.91 5.80
C PHE A 45 -1.76 -4.92 5.02
N HIS A 46 -2.29 -6.12 4.77
CA HIS A 46 -3.60 -6.31 4.15
C HIS A 46 -4.62 -6.77 5.17
N LYS A 47 -5.88 -6.37 4.96
CA LYS A 47 -7.05 -6.85 5.68
C LYS A 47 -8.00 -7.52 4.68
N GLY A 48 -8.51 -8.69 5.06
CA GLY A 48 -9.28 -9.57 4.18
C GLY A 48 -8.35 -10.53 3.43
N ASN A 49 -8.81 -11.10 2.31
CA ASN A 49 -7.97 -12.04 1.55
C ASN A 49 -6.80 -11.31 0.86
N LYS A 50 -5.81 -12.10 0.44
CA LYS A 50 -4.63 -11.60 -0.27
C LYS A 50 -5.02 -10.78 -1.52
N ILE A 51 -4.16 -9.80 -1.81
CA ILE A 51 -4.30 -8.89 -2.96
C ILE A 51 -3.40 -9.36 -4.09
N ILE A 52 -3.84 -9.19 -5.33
CA ILE A 52 -3.07 -9.54 -6.52
C ILE A 52 -2.31 -8.30 -7.00
N SER A 53 -1.04 -8.48 -7.33
CA SER A 53 -0.18 -7.39 -7.80
C SER A 53 0.76 -7.85 -8.89
N SER A 54 0.96 -6.98 -9.89
CA SER A 54 1.88 -7.25 -11.00
C SER A 54 3.33 -7.37 -10.53
N PHE A 55 3.73 -6.62 -9.50
CA PHE A 55 5.07 -6.72 -8.90
C PHE A 55 5.34 -8.09 -8.27
N HIS A 56 4.35 -8.68 -7.60
CA HIS A 56 4.50 -10.02 -6.99
C HIS A 56 4.20 -11.16 -7.98
N LYS A 57 3.77 -10.85 -9.20
CA LYS A 57 3.30 -11.83 -10.20
C LYS A 57 2.25 -12.79 -9.63
N GLY A 58 1.34 -12.25 -8.81
CA GLY A 58 0.35 -13.05 -8.09
C GLY A 58 -0.07 -12.42 -6.77
N THR A 59 -0.43 -13.26 -5.81
CA THR A 59 -0.93 -12.81 -4.49
C THR A 59 0.20 -12.32 -3.59
N GLN A 60 0.04 -11.12 -3.02
CA GLN A 60 0.91 -10.59 -1.99
C GLN A 60 0.78 -11.37 -0.67
N PRO A 61 1.85 -11.47 0.15
CA PRO A 61 1.75 -11.96 1.53
C PRO A 61 0.78 -11.10 2.35
N GLN A 62 0.16 -11.63 3.39
CA GLN A 62 -0.80 -10.87 4.22
C GLN A 62 -0.15 -9.64 4.88
N SER A 63 1.12 -9.77 5.26
CA SER A 63 1.98 -8.69 5.69
C SER A 63 3.41 -8.96 5.23
N TYR A 64 4.14 -7.91 4.87
CA TYR A 64 5.52 -8.03 4.45
C TYR A 64 6.29 -6.71 4.59
N ILE A 65 7.63 -6.84 4.57
CA ILE A 65 8.55 -5.73 4.44
C ILE A 65 9.04 -5.74 2.99
N SER A 66 8.84 -4.63 2.29
CA SER A 66 9.44 -4.40 0.99
C SER A 66 10.72 -3.61 1.14
N GLY A 67 11.76 -4.00 0.41
CA GLY A 67 12.89 -3.12 0.13
C GLY A 67 12.47 -1.88 -0.68
N GLN A 68 13.45 -1.06 -1.06
CA GLN A 68 13.20 0.08 -1.93
C GLN A 68 12.69 -0.40 -3.30
N ILE A 69 11.51 0.07 -3.68
CA ILE A 69 10.93 -0.17 -5.00
C ILE A 69 11.20 1.07 -5.87
N SER A 70 11.63 0.87 -7.11
CA SER A 70 11.85 1.94 -8.11
C SER A 70 10.84 1.93 -9.27
N THR A 71 10.00 0.90 -9.35
CA THR A 71 8.99 0.73 -10.41
C THR A 71 7.57 0.76 -9.85
N TYR A 72 6.59 1.11 -10.68
CA TYR A 72 5.18 1.00 -10.29
C TYR A 72 4.74 -0.47 -10.14
N SER A 73 3.67 -0.70 -9.39
CA SER A 73 2.93 -1.96 -9.38
C SER A 73 1.47 -1.67 -9.65
N ASP A 74 0.85 -2.45 -10.51
CA ASP A 74 -0.60 -2.45 -10.66
C ASP A 74 -1.17 -3.44 -9.64
N ILE A 75 -2.20 -3.00 -8.91
CA ILE A 75 -2.94 -3.80 -7.94
C ILE A 75 -4.27 -4.14 -8.58
N GLU A 76 -4.50 -5.42 -8.84
CA GLU A 76 -5.72 -5.91 -9.51
C GLU A 76 -6.81 -6.16 -8.48
N PHE A 77 -8.05 -5.77 -8.83
CA PHE A 77 -9.21 -5.99 -8.00
C PHE A 77 -10.46 -6.33 -8.82
N SER A 78 -11.34 -7.07 -8.17
CA SER A 78 -12.59 -7.62 -8.68
C SER A 78 -13.69 -7.48 -7.62
N PHE A 79 -14.90 -7.90 -7.95
CA PHE A 79 -16.02 -7.94 -7.00
C PHE A 79 -15.76 -8.84 -5.77
N LEU A 80 -14.83 -9.80 -5.86
CA LEU A 80 -14.41 -10.64 -4.73
C LEU A 80 -13.53 -9.89 -3.71
N ASP A 81 -13.12 -8.67 -4.05
CA ASP A 81 -12.21 -7.85 -3.27
C ASP A 81 -12.92 -6.75 -2.47
N ILE A 82 -14.26 -6.66 -2.57
CA ILE A 82 -15.06 -5.68 -1.82
C ILE A 82 -14.82 -5.84 -0.31
N GLY A 83 -14.56 -4.73 0.37
CA GLY A 83 -14.28 -4.69 1.80
C GLY A 83 -12.85 -5.07 2.17
N LYS A 84 -12.01 -5.45 1.21
CA LYS A 84 -10.56 -5.57 1.43
C LYS A 84 -9.93 -4.20 1.56
N SER A 85 -8.88 -4.12 2.37
CA SER A 85 -8.08 -2.92 2.50
C SER A 85 -6.61 -3.22 2.70
N SER A 86 -5.77 -2.24 2.40
CA SER A 86 -4.33 -2.29 2.64
C SER A 86 -3.84 -0.99 3.22
N VAL A 87 -2.82 -1.10 4.07
CA VAL A 87 -2.01 0.03 4.47
C VAL A 87 -0.56 -0.23 4.10
N SER A 88 0.08 0.76 3.48
CA SER A 88 1.52 0.80 3.24
C SER A 88 2.14 1.95 4.02
N CYS A 89 3.23 1.65 4.71
CA CYS A 89 3.95 2.55 5.59
C CYS A 89 5.41 2.68 5.09
N PRO A 90 5.68 3.57 4.12
CA PRO A 90 7.05 3.93 3.76
C PRO A 90 7.83 4.46 4.95
N LEU A 91 8.98 3.86 5.22
CA LEU A 91 9.86 4.18 6.33
C LEU A 91 10.85 5.28 5.95
N LYS A 92 11.17 6.18 6.88
CA LYS A 92 12.21 7.18 6.70
C LYS A 92 13.59 6.52 6.84
N PRO A 93 14.57 6.89 6.00
CA PRO A 93 15.96 6.49 6.21
C PRO A 93 16.48 6.99 7.56
N SER A 94 17.40 6.23 8.18
CA SER A 94 18.00 6.53 9.50
C SER A 94 18.59 7.93 9.61
N ASP A 95 19.02 8.51 8.49
CA ASP A 95 19.76 9.77 8.45
C ASP A 95 18.85 11.00 8.46
N SER A 96 17.55 10.81 8.75
CA SER A 96 16.53 11.87 8.80
C SER A 96 16.31 12.45 10.21
N ALA A 97 17.32 12.35 11.09
CA ALA A 97 17.31 12.93 12.43
C ALA A 97 17.74 14.40 12.43
#